data_AF-A0A1Y0MZ36-F1
#
_entry.id   AF-A0A1Y0MZ36-F1
#
_cell.length_a   1.000
_cell.length_b   1.000
_cell.length_c   1.000
_cell.angle_alpha   90.00
_cell.angle_beta   90.00
_cell.angle_gamma   90.00
#
_symmetry.space_group_name_H-M   'P 1'
#
loop_
_entity.id
_entity.type
_entity.pdbx_description
1 polymer ?
#
loop_
_entity_poly.entity_id
_entity_poly.type
_entity_poly.pdbx_seq_one_letter_code
_entity_poly.pdbx_strand_id
1 'polypeptide(L)'
;MRKTVTKRKWRVNLVVSYQNQKIAEINRNSVSEFLKNISSIYKLDYAISENYQFNYDKEFEIEHSKTECDIFYFRSNKNTRINAKELRTTIDSLFPYTYGAYYDGVEFFTQMTKALKEYPFPKEFYRPLKYPYVEFYNGSEMKLMIPYEKVMEVIEKEQNFTMN
;
A
#
# COMPACT_ATOMS: atom_id res chain seq x y z
N MET A 1 29.23 -10.19 24.64
CA MET A 1 27.88 -10.12 24.06
C MET A 1 27.78 -8.93 23.12
N ARG A 2 27.61 -9.13 21.80
CA ARG A 2 27.37 -8.02 20.85
C ARG A 2 25.94 -7.52 21.06
N LYS A 3 25.77 -6.26 21.48
CA LYS A 3 24.46 -5.59 21.48
C LYS A 3 23.97 -5.54 20.03
N THR A 4 22.97 -6.35 19.68
CA THR A 4 22.21 -6.17 18.45
C THR A 4 21.47 -4.84 18.55
N VAL A 5 21.96 -3.82 17.86
CA VAL A 5 21.26 -2.54 17.72
C VAL A 5 20.01 -2.81 16.89
N THR A 6 18.85 -2.90 17.55
CA THR A 6 17.57 -3.06 16.86
C THR A 6 17.32 -1.79 16.05
N LYS A 7 17.45 -1.89 14.72
CA LYS A 7 17.21 -0.76 13.82
C LYS A 7 15.79 -0.23 14.09
N ARG A 8 15.67 1.06 14.41
CA ARG A 8 14.37 1.68 14.70
C ARG A 8 13.44 1.47 13.51
N LYS A 9 12.27 0.85 13.75
CA LYS A 9 11.25 0.69 12.71
C LYS A 9 10.80 2.07 12.25
N TRP A 10 10.98 2.34 10.96
CA TRP A 10 10.39 3.48 10.27
C TRP A 10 9.11 3.05 9.55
N ARG A 11 8.23 4.03 9.31
CA ARG A 11 6.99 3.88 8.55
C ARG A 11 6.83 5.02 7.54
N VAL A 12 6.12 4.74 6.46
CA VAL A 12 5.70 5.68 5.41
C VAL A 12 4.24 5.39 5.13
N ASN A 13 3.39 6.40 5.19
CA ASN A 13 2.00 6.29 4.74
C ASN A 13 1.94 6.98 3.37
N LEU A 14 1.42 6.28 2.38
CA LEU A 14 1.14 6.78 1.04
C LEU A 14 -0.36 6.98 0.93
N VAL A 15 -0.79 8.18 0.61
CA VAL A 15 -2.18 8.44 0.24
C VAL A 15 -2.31 8.29 -1.26
N VAL A 16 -3.33 7.58 -1.68
CA VAL A 16 -3.78 7.47 -3.06
C VAL A 16 -5.11 8.19 -3.14
N SER A 17 -5.15 9.28 -3.89
CA SER A 17 -6.34 10.11 -4.09
C SER A 17 -6.87 9.88 -5.50
N TYR A 18 -8.14 9.54 -5.62
CA TYR A 18 -8.82 9.37 -6.89
C TYR A 18 -9.82 10.51 -7.05
N GLN A 19 -9.78 11.18 -8.20
CA GLN A 19 -10.60 12.36 -8.47
C GLN A 19 -12.10 12.14 -8.26
N ASN A 20 -12.59 10.92 -8.46
CA ASN A 20 -13.95 10.50 -8.16
C ASN A 20 -14.09 8.98 -8.01
N GLN A 21 -15.24 8.55 -7.52
CA GLN A 21 -15.59 7.14 -7.35
C GLN A 21 -15.36 6.28 -8.61
N LYS A 22 -15.72 6.78 -9.81
CA LYS A 22 -15.52 6.03 -11.06
C LYS A 22 -14.04 5.80 -11.35
N ILE A 23 -13.19 6.81 -11.11
CA ILE A 23 -11.73 6.67 -11.25
C ILE A 23 -11.18 5.69 -10.21
N ALA A 24 -11.70 5.69 -8.99
CA ALA A 24 -11.33 4.71 -7.96
C ALA A 24 -11.68 3.28 -8.39
N GLU A 25 -12.90 3.05 -8.87
CA GLU A 25 -13.36 1.73 -9.33
C GLU A 25 -12.49 1.16 -10.46
N ILE A 26 -12.05 2.01 -11.40
CA ILE A 26 -11.22 1.59 -12.53
C ILE A 26 -9.78 1.27 -12.09
N ASN A 27 -9.20 2.09 -11.20
CA ASN A 27 -7.75 2.07 -10.97
C ASN A 27 -7.32 1.37 -9.67
N ARG A 28 -8.20 1.26 -8.67
CA ARG A 28 -7.82 0.83 -7.31
C ARG A 28 -7.16 -0.53 -7.26
N ASN A 29 -7.65 -1.51 -8.02
CA ASN A 29 -7.07 -2.85 -8.05
C ASN A 29 -5.62 -2.83 -8.57
N SER A 30 -5.39 -2.18 -9.71
CA SER A 30 -4.06 -2.07 -10.33
C SER A 30 -3.08 -1.29 -9.45
N VAL A 31 -3.53 -0.19 -8.83
CA VAL A 31 -2.73 0.57 -7.88
C VAL A 31 -2.39 -0.26 -6.65
N SER A 32 -3.38 -0.94 -6.06
CA SER A 32 -3.19 -1.81 -4.89
C SER A 32 -2.19 -2.93 -5.19
N GLU A 33 -2.29 -3.59 -6.35
CA GLU A 33 -1.35 -4.63 -6.76
C GLU A 33 0.07 -4.10 -6.94
N PHE A 34 0.22 -2.93 -7.59
CA PHE A 34 1.51 -2.30 -7.75
C PHE A 34 2.19 -1.99 -6.40
N LEU A 35 1.45 -1.43 -5.45
CA LEU A 35 1.96 -1.10 -4.12
C LEU A 35 2.25 -2.36 -3.27
N LYS A 36 1.45 -3.43 -3.43
CA LYS A 36 1.75 -4.77 -2.87
C LYS A 36 3.07 -5.31 -3.45
N ASN A 37 3.34 -5.11 -4.74
CA ASN A 37 4.59 -5.51 -5.39
C ASN A 37 5.80 -4.73 -4.86
N ILE A 38 5.68 -3.41 -4.66
CA ILE A 38 6.71 -2.60 -3.97
C ILE A 38 7.02 -3.21 -2.59
N SER A 39 5.98 -3.55 -1.82
CA SER A 39 6.15 -4.20 -0.52
C SER A 39 6.90 -5.53 -0.62
N SER A 40 6.61 -6.33 -1.64
CA SER A 40 7.26 -7.63 -1.88
C SER A 40 8.73 -7.49 -2.27
N ILE A 41 9.06 -6.54 -3.16
CA ILE A 41 10.42 -6.27 -3.64
C ILE A 41 11.30 -5.83 -2.46
N TYR A 42 10.83 -4.87 -1.68
CA TYR A 42 11.61 -4.27 -0.60
C TYR A 42 11.40 -4.93 0.78
N LYS A 43 10.59 -6.01 0.84
CA LYS A 43 10.29 -6.76 2.08
C LYS A 43 9.75 -5.86 3.20
N LEU A 44 8.73 -5.07 2.86
CA LEU A 44 8.01 -4.18 3.77
C LEU A 44 6.77 -4.88 4.33
N ASP A 45 6.46 -4.65 5.60
CA ASP A 45 5.11 -4.90 6.10
C ASP A 45 4.18 -3.84 5.48
N TYR A 46 2.97 -4.23 5.09
CA TYR A 46 1.99 -3.29 4.55
C TYR A 46 0.57 -3.48 5.10
N ALA A 47 -0.21 -2.41 5.09
CA ALA A 47 -1.64 -2.43 5.36
C ALA A 47 -2.34 -1.43 4.43
N ILE A 48 -3.63 -1.60 4.22
CA ILE A 48 -4.42 -0.76 3.31
C ILE A 48 -5.69 -0.36 4.06
N SER A 49 -5.98 0.93 4.10
CA SER A 49 -7.29 1.47 4.48
C SER A 49 -7.93 2.04 3.22
N GLU A 50 -8.84 1.29 2.62
CA GLU A 50 -9.58 1.72 1.43
C GLU A 50 -10.74 2.65 1.81
N ASN A 51 -11.09 3.59 0.92
CA ASN A 51 -12.14 4.59 1.12
C ASN A 51 -12.00 5.36 2.45
N TYR A 52 -10.77 5.71 2.80
CA TYR A 52 -10.43 6.46 4.00
C TYR A 52 -11.01 7.87 3.94
N GLN A 53 -11.82 8.21 4.94
CA GLN A 53 -12.39 9.54 5.10
C GLN A 53 -11.47 10.38 5.99
N PHE A 54 -10.84 11.39 5.39
CA PHE A 54 -10.06 12.38 6.12
C PHE A 54 -11.01 13.43 6.72
N ASN A 55 -10.76 13.80 7.97
CA ASN A 55 -11.47 14.92 8.59
C ASN A 55 -10.78 16.21 8.16
N TYR A 56 -11.42 16.98 7.28
CA TYR A 56 -10.92 18.27 6.85
C TYR A 56 -11.76 19.41 7.43
N ASP A 57 -11.24 20.63 7.35
CA ASP A 57 -12.07 21.81 7.58
C ASP A 57 -13.11 21.92 6.44
N LYS A 58 -14.31 22.44 6.76
CA LYS A 58 -15.49 22.41 5.86
C LYS A 58 -15.24 22.92 4.44
N GLU A 59 -14.37 23.93 4.27
CA GLU A 59 -14.04 24.48 2.95
C GLU A 59 -13.30 23.47 2.08
N PHE A 60 -12.38 22.72 2.67
CA PHE A 60 -11.59 21.69 1.99
C PHE A 60 -12.43 20.42 1.74
N GLU A 61 -13.36 20.09 2.65
CA GLU A 61 -14.35 19.03 2.43
C GLU A 61 -15.22 19.28 1.21
N ILE A 62 -15.64 20.53 0.98
CA ILE A 62 -16.47 20.86 -0.20
C ILE A 62 -15.69 20.63 -1.49
N GLU A 63 -14.45 21.13 -1.55
CA GLU A 63 -13.58 21.00 -2.72
C GLU A 63 -13.25 19.54 -3.06
N HIS A 64 -13.09 18.69 -2.03
CA HIS A 64 -12.70 17.29 -2.17
C HIS A 64 -13.84 16.30 -1.89
N SER A 65 -15.09 16.78 -1.86
CA SER A 65 -16.28 15.97 -1.49
C SER A 65 -16.54 14.78 -2.40
N LYS A 66 -15.95 14.78 -3.60
CA LYS A 66 -16.06 13.71 -4.58
C LYS A 66 -14.82 12.81 -4.62
N THR A 67 -13.76 13.20 -3.95
CA THR A 67 -12.47 12.51 -3.99
C THR A 67 -12.54 11.26 -3.12
N GLU A 68 -12.18 10.13 -3.70
CA GLU A 68 -11.99 8.90 -2.93
C GLU A 68 -10.52 8.80 -2.52
N CYS A 69 -10.26 8.37 -1.30
CA CYS A 69 -8.90 8.25 -0.79
C CYS A 69 -8.64 6.86 -0.24
N ASP A 70 -7.48 6.29 -0.52
CA ASP A 70 -6.96 5.11 0.18
C ASP A 70 -5.67 5.51 0.90
N ILE A 71 -5.39 4.87 2.05
CA ILE A 71 -4.08 4.96 2.70
C ILE A 71 -3.37 3.62 2.61
N PHE A 72 -2.23 3.60 1.95
CA PHE A 72 -1.31 2.48 1.91
C PHE A 72 -0.19 2.69 2.92
N TYR A 73 -0.15 1.85 3.94
CA TYR A 73 0.83 1.94 5.02
C TYR A 73 2.01 1.02 4.71
N PHE A 74 3.24 1.55 4.74
CA PHE A 74 4.47 0.78 4.69
C PHE A 74 5.20 0.85 6.03
N ARG A 75 5.73 -0.28 6.50
CA ARG A 75 6.56 -0.35 7.70
C ARG A 75 7.74 -1.26 7.51
N SER A 76 8.90 -0.79 7.95
CA SER A 76 10.10 -1.60 7.98
C SER A 76 10.05 -2.71 9.03
N ASN A 77 10.67 -3.82 8.67
CA ASN A 77 10.91 -4.98 9.52
C ASN A 77 12.40 -5.38 9.40
N LYS A 78 12.77 -6.50 10.03
CA LYS A 78 14.15 -7.00 10.06
C LYS A 78 14.73 -7.37 8.68
N ASN A 79 13.88 -7.66 7.70
CA ASN A 79 14.24 -8.09 6.36
C ASN A 79 14.15 -6.97 5.31
N THR A 80 13.68 -5.78 5.70
CA THR A 80 13.47 -4.66 4.78
C THR A 80 14.77 -4.23 4.09
N ARG A 81 14.69 -4.01 2.77
CA ARG A 81 15.84 -3.80 1.87
C ARG A 81 16.02 -2.36 1.37
N ILE A 82 15.14 -1.46 1.81
CA ILE A 82 15.16 -0.03 1.45
C ILE A 82 15.12 0.81 2.72
N ASN A 83 15.55 2.07 2.67
CA ASN A 83 15.30 3.02 3.76
C ASN A 83 14.11 3.94 3.46
N ALA A 84 13.62 4.66 4.49
CA ALA A 84 12.42 5.48 4.36
C ALA A 84 12.58 6.67 3.38
N LYS A 85 13.80 7.18 3.18
CA LYS A 85 14.07 8.28 2.25
C LYS A 85 14.03 7.75 0.81
N GLU A 86 14.74 6.66 0.55
CA GLU A 86 14.76 5.98 -0.75
C GLU A 86 13.36 5.53 -1.17
N LEU A 87 12.54 5.01 -0.25
CA LEU A 87 11.17 4.60 -0.57
C LEU A 87 10.33 5.81 -1.02
N ARG A 88 10.41 6.94 -0.32
CA ARG A 88 9.72 8.18 -0.72
C ARG A 88 10.17 8.62 -2.10
N THR A 89 11.48 8.74 -2.31
CA THR A 89 12.05 9.11 -3.62
C THR A 89 11.61 8.15 -4.72
N THR A 90 11.53 6.85 -4.45
CA THR A 90 11.06 5.84 -5.42
C THR A 90 9.59 6.08 -5.78
N ILE A 91 8.73 6.29 -4.79
CA ILE A 91 7.30 6.60 -5.01
C ILE A 91 7.15 7.91 -5.80
N ASP A 92 7.82 8.98 -5.36
CA ASP A 92 7.76 10.29 -5.99
C ASP A 92 8.27 10.27 -7.45
N SER A 93 9.22 9.37 -7.75
CA SER A 93 9.76 9.19 -9.11
C SER A 93 8.85 8.35 -10.02
N LEU A 94 8.13 7.38 -9.45
CA LEU A 94 7.17 6.55 -10.18
C LEU A 94 5.88 7.30 -10.47
N PHE A 95 5.49 8.20 -9.57
CA PHE A 95 4.25 8.97 -9.63
C PHE A 95 4.54 10.47 -9.43
N PRO A 96 5.21 11.11 -10.42
CA PRO A 96 5.49 12.54 -10.33
C PRO A 96 4.20 13.35 -10.30
N TYR A 97 4.12 14.29 -9.36
CA TYR A 97 2.95 15.15 -9.15
C TYR A 97 2.59 16.02 -10.37
N THR A 98 3.53 16.24 -11.30
CA THR A 98 3.42 17.32 -12.30
C THR A 98 3.05 16.91 -13.72
N TYR A 99 3.07 15.63 -14.08
CA TYR A 99 2.72 15.21 -15.45
C TYR A 99 2.09 13.82 -15.44
N GLY A 100 0.88 13.72 -16.01
CA GLY A 100 -0.03 12.57 -15.95
C GLY A 100 0.67 11.22 -15.95
N ALA A 101 0.59 10.53 -14.82
CA ALA A 101 1.36 9.32 -14.56
C ALA A 101 0.44 8.11 -14.51
N TYR A 102 0.44 7.29 -15.57
CA TYR A 102 -0.12 5.92 -15.71
C TYR A 102 -1.61 5.67 -15.35
N TYR A 103 -2.19 6.49 -14.49
CA TYR A 103 -3.51 6.39 -13.89
C TYR A 103 -4.15 7.78 -13.97
N ASP A 104 -4.88 8.05 -15.05
CA ASP A 104 -5.56 9.33 -15.23
C ASP A 104 -6.50 9.62 -14.05
N GLY A 105 -6.35 10.80 -13.43
CA GLY A 105 -7.15 11.24 -12.28
C GLY A 105 -6.78 10.58 -10.95
N VAL A 106 -5.59 9.95 -10.86
CA VAL A 106 -5.06 9.39 -9.60
C VAL A 106 -3.81 10.15 -9.17
N GLU A 107 -3.80 10.59 -7.92
CA GLU A 107 -2.69 11.31 -7.30
C GLU A 107 -2.09 10.51 -6.15
N PHE A 108 -0.77 10.60 -6.01
CA PHE A 108 0.00 9.88 -5.00
C PHE A 108 0.78 10.88 -4.17
N PHE A 109 0.66 10.80 -2.84
CA PHE A 109 1.47 11.64 -1.97
C PHE A 109 1.84 10.95 -0.66
N THR A 110 3.10 11.10 -0.24
CA THR A 110 3.56 10.55 1.03
C THR A 110 3.25 11.49 2.19
N GLN A 111 2.66 10.96 3.26
CA GLN A 111 2.36 11.78 4.44
C GLN A 111 3.65 12.27 5.12
N MET A 112 3.65 13.53 5.50
CA MET A 112 4.70 14.13 6.32
C MET A 112 4.84 13.41 7.66
N THR A 113 6.06 13.41 8.23
CA THR A 113 6.36 12.75 9.51
C THR A 113 5.44 13.17 10.65
N LYS A 114 4.95 14.42 10.66
CA LYS A 114 4.00 14.93 11.67
C LYS A 114 2.65 14.21 11.63
N ALA A 115 2.11 13.95 10.44
CA ALA A 115 0.82 13.29 10.24
C ALA A 115 0.86 11.80 10.65
N LEU A 116 2.04 11.17 10.63
CA LEU A 116 2.18 9.76 11.03
C LEU A 116 1.73 9.45 12.46
N LYS A 117 1.59 10.46 13.35
CA LYS A 117 1.05 10.28 14.70
C LYS A 117 -0.48 10.10 14.69
N GLU A 118 -1.16 10.83 13.82
CA GLU A 118 -2.63 10.79 13.65
C GLU A 118 -3.05 9.53 12.88
N TYR A 119 -2.20 9.07 11.96
CA TYR A 119 -2.42 7.87 11.15
C TYR A 119 -1.40 6.79 11.52
N PRO A 120 -1.53 6.11 12.69
CA PRO A 120 -0.61 5.07 13.10
C PRO A 120 -0.67 3.86 12.16
N PHE A 121 0.41 3.09 12.10
CA PHE A 121 0.42 1.85 11.32
C PHE A 121 -0.60 0.85 11.90
N PRO A 122 -1.51 0.28 11.08
CA PRO A 122 -2.57 -0.61 11.55
C PRO A 122 -2.07 -1.84 12.31
N LYS A 123 -2.92 -2.36 13.21
CA LYS A 123 -2.68 -3.63 13.92
C LYS A 123 -2.79 -4.83 12.98
N GLU A 124 -3.69 -4.73 12.00
CA GLU A 124 -3.88 -5.71 10.94
C GLU A 124 -2.97 -5.35 9.77
N PHE A 125 -2.10 -6.27 9.36
CA PHE A 125 -1.15 -6.02 8.29
C PHE A 125 -0.67 -7.31 7.64
N TYR A 126 -0.10 -7.16 6.46
CA TYR A 126 0.49 -8.22 5.67
C TYR A 126 2.00 -8.10 5.66
N ARG A 127 2.70 -9.23 5.66
CA ARG A 127 4.13 -9.33 5.39
C ARG A 127 4.34 -10.24 4.17
N PRO A 128 4.83 -9.70 3.05
CA PRO A 128 5.21 -10.51 1.89
C PRO A 128 6.35 -11.48 2.23
N LEU A 129 6.19 -12.74 1.79
CA LEU A 129 7.24 -13.76 1.86
C LEU A 129 7.85 -13.98 0.46
N LYS A 130 7.90 -15.25 0.02
CA LYS A 130 8.14 -15.63 -1.37
C LYS A 130 6.80 -15.62 -2.09
N TYR A 131 6.74 -15.02 -3.26
CA TYR A 131 5.52 -14.99 -4.07
C TYR A 131 4.93 -16.41 -4.25
N PRO A 132 3.59 -16.59 -4.14
CA PRO A 132 2.54 -15.61 -3.82
C PRO A 132 2.20 -15.50 -2.31
N TYR A 133 3.01 -16.08 -1.43
CA TYR A 133 2.70 -16.22 -0.01
C TYR A 133 2.88 -14.92 0.79
N VAL A 134 1.96 -14.69 1.73
CA VAL A 134 2.00 -13.58 2.71
C VAL A 134 1.69 -14.10 4.12
N GLU A 135 2.30 -13.51 5.14
CA GLU A 135 1.82 -13.64 6.52
C GLU A 135 0.84 -12.51 6.79
N PHE A 136 -0.40 -12.83 7.18
CA PHE A 136 -1.35 -11.86 7.72
C PHE A 136 -1.25 -11.85 9.24
N TYR A 137 -1.17 -10.67 9.82
CA TYR A 137 -1.12 -10.45 11.26
C TYR A 137 -2.38 -9.72 11.70
N ASN A 138 -3.00 -10.19 12.79
CA ASN A 138 -4.04 -9.47 13.51
C ASN A 138 -3.65 -9.40 14.99
N GLY A 139 -3.02 -8.28 15.38
CA GLY A 139 -2.47 -8.14 16.73
C GLY A 139 -1.36 -9.17 16.99
N SER A 140 -1.64 -10.15 17.86
CA SER A 140 -0.72 -11.25 18.17
C SER A 140 -0.91 -12.48 17.29
N GLU A 141 -2.03 -12.59 16.58
CA GLU A 141 -2.31 -13.73 15.71
C GLU A 141 -1.57 -13.57 14.37
N MET A 142 -1.09 -14.70 13.84
CA MET A 142 -0.45 -14.77 12.52
C MET A 142 -1.05 -15.93 11.72
N LYS A 143 -1.38 -15.67 10.47
CA LYS A 143 -1.90 -16.66 9.51
C LYS A 143 -1.09 -16.60 8.23
N LEU A 144 -0.64 -17.76 7.73
CA LEU A 144 -0.05 -17.87 6.40
C LEU A 144 -1.17 -17.90 5.36
N MET A 145 -1.11 -17.03 4.35
CA MET A 145 -2.15 -16.85 3.36
C MET A 145 -1.58 -16.73 1.95
N ILE A 146 -2.43 -16.99 0.96
CA ILE A 146 -2.24 -16.62 -0.44
C ILE A 146 -3.32 -15.57 -0.74
N PRO A 147 -2.99 -14.39 -1.30
CA PRO A 147 -4.00 -13.42 -1.71
C PRO A 147 -5.00 -14.05 -2.69
N TYR A 148 -6.29 -13.75 -2.51
CA TYR A 148 -7.38 -14.36 -3.27
C TYR A 148 -7.20 -14.21 -4.78
N GLU A 149 -6.75 -13.04 -5.22
CA GLU A 149 -6.50 -12.73 -6.63
C GLU A 149 -5.49 -13.70 -7.24
N LYS A 150 -4.47 -14.10 -6.46
CA LYS A 150 -3.45 -15.07 -6.90
C LYS A 150 -3.95 -16.51 -6.89
N VAL A 151 -4.93 -16.83 -6.03
CA VAL A 151 -5.63 -18.11 -6.10
C VAL A 151 -6.43 -18.20 -7.40
N MET A 152 -7.14 -17.13 -7.75
CA MET A 152 -7.93 -17.06 -8.99
C MET A 152 -7.07 -17.16 -10.24
N GLU A 153 -5.92 -16.47 -10.30
CA GLU A 153 -4.96 -16.60 -11.42
C GLU A 153 -4.52 -18.06 -11.67
N VAL A 154 -4.34 -18.85 -10.61
CA VAL A 154 -3.96 -20.27 -10.74
C VAL A 154 -5.15 -21.08 -11.24
N ILE A 155 -6.34 -20.85 -10.68
CA ILE A 155 -7.57 -21.55 -11.09
C ILE A 155 -7.88 -21.29 -12.57
N GLU A 156 -7.79 -20.04 -13.02
CA GLU A 156 -8.04 -19.65 -14.41
C GLU A 156 -7.02 -20.25 -15.38
N LYS A 157 -5.74 -20.32 -14.98
CA LYS A 157 -4.69 -20.96 -15.79
C LYS A 157 -4.92 -22.46 -15.96
N GLU A 158 -5.32 -23.15 -14.89
CA GLU A 158 -5.65 -24.58 -14.93
C GLU A 158 -6.88 -24.84 -15.82
N GLN A 159 -7.94 -24.03 -15.69
CA GLN A 159 -9.14 -24.17 -16.53
C GLN A 159 -8.85 -23.97 -18.01
N ASN A 160 -8.03 -22.98 -18.36
CA ASN A 160 -7.59 -22.74 -19.74
C ASN A 160 -6.65 -23.83 -20.28
N PHE A 161 -5.95 -24.57 -19.40
CA PHE A 161 -5.14 -25.71 -19.79
C PHE A 161 -5.99 -26.94 -20.13
N THR A 162 -7.11 -27.16 -19.42
CA THR A 162 -8.04 -28.27 -19.70
C THR A 162 -8.95 -28.07 -20.92
N MET A 163 -9.03 -26.86 -21.50
CA MET A 163 -9.85 -26.56 -22.68
C MET A 163 -9.06 -26.49 -24.00
N ASN A 164 -7.75 -26.77 -23.96
CA ASN A 164 -6.89 -26.97 -25.13
C ASN A 164 -6.47 -28.43 -25.25
#